data_AF-A0A7G4A576-F1
#
_entry.id   AF-A0A7G4A576-F1
#
_cell.length_a   1.000
_cell.length_b   1.000
_cell.length_c   1.000
_cell.angle_alpha   90.00
_cell.angle_beta   90.00
_cell.angle_gamma   90.00
#
_symmetry.space_group_name_H-M   'P 1'
#
loop_
_entity.id
_entity.type
_entity.pdbx_description
1 polymer ?
#
loop_
_entity_poly.entity_id
_entity_poly.type
_entity_poly.pdbx_seq_one_letter_code
_entity_poly.pdbx_strand_id
1 'polypeptide(L)'
;MAKTLTKKFRTSLIRYLNNPNNVKNKKSLAESSLAIYEIATTRCGSEPDKFMVCIDEIIGIAVRGIKVHPHRGELLDSFNHQLSRSENGAEAQAFHVLTLTYHLYLKNNLIDPEQAAREQLEKLRTTIQQLTEASPYAEELESALEQLTRVVGEHFKLSPKIQFQQYKEFEKKLRSVCSEYKSTIENDAFVKSAFYSFLAAILNIFTLTDSAETYQRKSRFFQEVSLTSQNTLSEFNIPSVEVENIHDESEATLPIQTYNASG
;
A
#
# COMPACT_ATOMS: atom_id res chain seq x y z
N MET A 1 -8.91 15.73 -25.24
CA MET A 1 -9.83 16.45 -24.32
C MET A 1 -10.40 15.53 -23.24
N ALA A 2 -11.11 14.44 -23.58
CA ALA A 2 -11.70 13.50 -22.61
C ALA A 2 -10.68 12.95 -21.58
N LYS A 3 -9.52 12.45 -22.04
CA LYS A 3 -8.44 11.96 -21.16
C LYS A 3 -7.99 12.99 -20.11
N THR A 4 -7.99 14.28 -20.45
CA THR A 4 -7.61 15.36 -19.54
C THR A 4 -8.67 15.60 -18.46
N LEU A 5 -9.96 15.48 -18.81
CA LEU A 5 -11.07 15.63 -17.87
C LEU A 5 -11.15 14.47 -16.90
N THR A 6 -11.08 13.24 -17.41
CA THR A 6 -11.02 12.02 -16.60
C THR A 6 -9.91 12.12 -15.55
N LYS A 7 -8.71 12.56 -15.95
CA LYS A 7 -7.58 12.75 -15.03
C LYS A 7 -7.85 13.84 -14.01
N LYS A 8 -8.34 15.02 -14.44
CA LYS A 8 -8.66 16.13 -13.53
C LYS A 8 -9.70 15.73 -12.48
N PHE A 9 -10.80 15.11 -12.91
CA PHE A 9 -11.85 14.64 -12.01
C PHE A 9 -11.32 13.58 -11.04
N ARG A 10 -10.58 12.58 -11.51
CA ARG A 10 -9.95 11.57 -10.64
C ARG A 10 -9.07 12.22 -9.58
N THR A 11 -8.22 13.18 -9.98
CA THR A 11 -7.36 13.91 -9.03
C THR A 11 -8.16 14.71 -8.01
N SER A 12 -9.19 15.45 -8.44
CA SER A 12 -10.06 16.19 -7.53
C SER A 12 -10.81 15.28 -6.55
N LEU A 13 -11.32 14.14 -7.04
CA LEU A 13 -12.00 13.14 -6.22
C LEU A 13 -11.07 12.56 -5.16
N ILE A 14 -9.86 12.13 -5.53
CA ILE A 14 -8.87 11.60 -4.57
C ILE A 14 -8.50 12.67 -3.53
N ARG A 15 -8.29 13.92 -3.94
CA ARG A 15 -7.99 15.03 -3.02
C ARG A 15 -9.13 15.27 -2.04
N TYR A 16 -10.37 15.30 -2.52
CA TYR A 16 -11.55 15.41 -1.68
C TYR A 16 -11.65 14.25 -0.70
N LEU A 17 -11.55 13.00 -1.16
CA LEU A 17 -11.64 11.83 -0.30
C LEU A 17 -10.55 11.84 0.80
N ASN A 18 -9.36 12.37 0.51
CA ASN A 18 -8.29 12.50 1.50
C ASN A 18 -8.51 13.62 2.52
N ASN A 19 -9.15 14.72 2.13
CA ASN A 19 -9.46 15.81 3.04
C ASN A 19 -10.80 16.47 2.66
N PRO A 20 -11.93 15.87 3.07
CA PRO A 20 -13.27 16.30 2.65
C PRO A 20 -13.73 17.59 3.33
N ASN A 21 -13.09 17.98 4.43
CA ASN A 21 -13.37 19.23 5.14
C ASN A 21 -12.68 20.45 4.50
N ASN A 22 -11.74 20.23 3.58
CA ASN A 22 -11.04 21.30 2.90
C ASN A 22 -11.94 21.93 1.82
N VAL A 23 -12.23 23.22 1.99
CA VAL A 23 -13.08 24.00 1.08
C VAL A 23 -12.53 24.01 -0.35
N LYS A 24 -11.20 24.10 -0.53
CA LYS A 24 -10.58 24.05 -1.87
C LYS A 24 -10.80 22.70 -2.55
N ASN A 25 -10.76 21.60 -1.79
CA ASN A 25 -11.00 20.27 -2.35
C ASN A 25 -12.48 20.09 -2.76
N LYS A 26 -13.42 20.57 -1.94
CA LYS A 26 -14.85 20.59 -2.29
C LYS A 26 -15.10 21.36 -3.59
N LYS A 27 -14.57 22.58 -3.66
CA LYS A 27 -14.69 23.44 -4.85
C LYS A 27 -14.07 22.78 -6.08
N SER A 28 -12.85 22.26 -5.97
CA SER A 28 -12.16 21.60 -7.09
C SER A 28 -12.89 20.34 -7.58
N LEU A 29 -13.54 19.59 -6.67
CA LEU A 29 -14.38 18.46 -7.05
C LEU A 29 -15.63 18.93 -7.79
N ALA A 30 -16.37 19.91 -7.26
CA ALA A 30 -17.55 20.48 -7.91
C ALA A 30 -17.23 21.04 -9.31
N GLU A 31 -16.17 21.84 -9.45
CA GLU A 31 -15.72 22.39 -10.75
C GLU A 31 -15.36 21.29 -11.76
N SER A 32 -14.63 20.26 -11.32
CA SER A 32 -14.28 19.15 -12.21
C SER A 32 -15.49 18.32 -12.63
N SER A 33 -16.53 18.27 -11.77
CA SER A 33 -17.78 17.58 -12.04
C SER A 33 -18.63 18.36 -13.04
N LEU A 34 -18.75 19.68 -12.83
CA LEU A 34 -19.40 20.59 -13.76
C LEU A 34 -18.78 20.50 -15.17
N ALA A 35 -17.45 20.54 -15.27
CA ALA A 35 -16.77 20.44 -16.55
C ALA A 35 -17.07 19.13 -17.30
N ILE A 36 -17.32 18.02 -16.58
CA ILE A 36 -17.78 16.77 -17.20
C ILE A 36 -19.21 16.93 -17.72
N TYR A 37 -20.11 17.51 -16.92
CA TYR A 37 -21.49 17.75 -17.30
C TYR A 37 -21.60 18.64 -18.55
N GLU A 38 -20.91 19.78 -18.57
CA GLU A 38 -20.90 20.72 -19.70
C GLU A 38 -20.42 20.05 -21.00
N ILE A 39 -19.41 19.20 -20.90
CA ILE A 39 -18.86 18.50 -22.05
C ILE A 39 -19.77 17.37 -22.53
N ALA A 40 -20.41 16.65 -21.61
CA ALA A 40 -21.39 15.63 -21.95
C ALA A 40 -22.60 16.23 -22.67
N THR A 41 -23.14 17.34 -22.15
CA THR A 41 -24.28 18.03 -22.77
C THR A 41 -23.92 18.67 -24.11
N THR A 42 -22.71 19.22 -24.25
CA THR A 42 -22.21 19.77 -25.53
C THR A 42 -22.02 18.68 -26.60
N ARG A 43 -21.56 17.48 -26.21
CA ARG A 43 -21.23 16.40 -27.15
C ARG A 43 -22.41 15.51 -27.51
N CYS A 44 -23.27 15.23 -26.55
CA CYS A 44 -24.32 14.22 -26.66
C CYS A 44 -25.73 14.82 -26.64
N GLY A 45 -25.85 16.15 -26.43
CA GLY A 45 -27.11 16.86 -26.34
C GLY A 45 -27.57 17.06 -24.90
N SER A 46 -28.57 17.92 -24.69
CA SER A 46 -29.10 18.27 -23.36
C SER A 46 -30.12 17.27 -22.81
N GLU A 47 -30.44 16.22 -23.56
CA GLU A 47 -31.39 15.19 -23.17
C GLU A 47 -30.74 14.22 -22.15
N PRO A 48 -31.38 13.95 -20.99
CA PRO A 48 -30.79 13.15 -19.92
C PRO A 48 -30.31 11.76 -20.32
N ASP A 49 -31.09 11.04 -21.13
CA ASP A 49 -30.73 9.71 -21.64
C ASP A 49 -29.45 9.72 -22.48
N LYS A 50 -29.17 10.82 -23.18
CA LYS A 50 -27.96 10.95 -24.01
C LYS A 50 -26.74 11.40 -23.21
N PHE A 51 -26.84 12.50 -22.46
CA PHE A 51 -25.66 13.01 -21.76
C PHE A 51 -25.24 12.14 -20.57
N MET A 52 -26.17 11.43 -19.92
CA MET A 52 -25.83 10.56 -18.78
C MET A 52 -24.96 9.38 -19.21
N VAL A 53 -25.16 8.82 -20.42
CA VAL A 53 -24.29 7.78 -20.98
C VAL A 53 -22.86 8.31 -21.17
N CYS A 54 -22.72 9.53 -21.70
CA CYS A 54 -21.39 10.14 -21.88
C CYS A 54 -20.71 10.45 -20.54
N ILE A 55 -21.48 10.90 -19.54
CA ILE A 55 -20.98 11.08 -18.17
C ILE A 55 -20.49 9.74 -17.61
N ASP A 56 -21.27 8.67 -17.77
CA ASP A 56 -20.93 7.34 -17.27
C ASP A 56 -19.61 6.81 -17.85
N GLU A 57 -19.41 6.92 -19.16
CA GLU A 57 -18.15 6.53 -19.83
C GLU A 57 -16.93 7.25 -19.24
N ILE A 58 -17.06 8.55 -18.94
CA ILE A 58 -15.98 9.36 -18.37
C ILE A 58 -15.73 8.97 -16.91
N ILE A 59 -16.79 8.87 -16.11
CA ILE A 59 -16.72 8.54 -14.69
C ILE A 59 -16.18 7.13 -14.49
N GLY A 60 -16.70 6.13 -15.21
CA GLY A 60 -16.31 4.74 -15.04
C GLY A 60 -14.82 4.50 -15.25
N ILE A 61 -14.21 5.22 -16.18
CA ILE A 61 -12.74 5.22 -16.34
C ILE A 61 -12.07 5.97 -15.19
N ALA A 62 -12.59 7.13 -14.78
CA ALA A 62 -11.99 7.97 -13.76
C ALA A 62 -11.95 7.32 -12.37
N VAL A 63 -12.97 6.54 -12.01
CA VAL A 63 -13.14 5.95 -10.67
C VAL A 63 -12.63 4.52 -10.58
N ARG A 64 -12.20 3.92 -11.70
CA ARG A 64 -11.68 2.56 -11.74
C ARG A 64 -10.59 2.34 -10.69
N GLY A 65 -10.74 1.26 -9.92
CA GLY A 65 -9.80 0.85 -8.88
C GLY A 65 -9.74 1.75 -7.65
N ILE A 66 -10.61 2.76 -7.53
CA ILE A 66 -10.72 3.54 -6.28
C ILE A 66 -11.53 2.72 -5.28
N LYS A 67 -10.88 2.39 -4.17
CA LYS A 67 -11.47 1.77 -2.99
C LYS A 67 -11.66 2.85 -1.92
N VAL A 68 -12.82 2.88 -1.27
CA VAL A 68 -13.17 3.99 -0.36
C VAL A 68 -13.56 3.45 1.00
N HIS A 69 -12.97 4.03 2.05
CA HIS A 69 -13.38 3.77 3.43
C HIS A 69 -14.85 4.18 3.66
N PRO A 70 -15.67 3.38 4.37
CA PRO A 70 -17.11 3.66 4.54
C PRO A 70 -17.42 5.09 4.99
N HIS A 71 -16.70 5.60 5.99
CA HIS A 71 -16.89 6.97 6.47
C HIS A 71 -16.61 8.06 5.41
N ARG A 72 -15.64 7.84 4.50
CA ARG A 72 -15.39 8.77 3.39
C ARG A 72 -16.51 8.72 2.35
N GLY A 73 -17.11 7.54 2.18
CA GLY A 73 -18.32 7.35 1.37
C GLY A 73 -19.49 8.17 1.91
N GLU A 74 -19.75 8.13 3.23
CA GLU A 74 -20.78 8.93 3.88
C GLU A 74 -20.55 10.44 3.72
N LEU A 75 -19.30 10.89 3.83
CA LEU A 75 -18.96 12.30 3.64
C LEU A 75 -19.19 12.77 2.20
N LEU A 76 -18.85 11.92 1.21
CA LEU A 76 -19.11 12.20 -0.19
C LEU A 76 -20.62 12.26 -0.47
N ASP A 77 -21.40 11.33 0.08
CA ASP A 77 -22.87 11.31 -0.04
C ASP A 77 -23.50 12.57 0.59
N SER A 78 -23.04 12.96 1.77
CA SER A 78 -23.46 14.21 2.42
C SER A 78 -23.13 15.45 1.58
N PHE A 79 -21.95 15.49 0.95
CA PHE A 79 -21.59 16.58 0.04
C PHE A 79 -22.46 16.58 -1.21
N ASN A 80 -22.78 15.41 -1.76
CA ASN A 80 -23.69 15.28 -2.89
C ASN A 80 -25.08 15.84 -2.55
N HIS A 81 -25.60 15.53 -1.35
CA HIS A 81 -26.84 16.13 -0.86
C HIS A 81 -26.77 17.65 -0.69
N GLN A 82 -25.63 18.20 -0.29
CA GLN A 82 -25.45 19.67 -0.21
C GLN A 82 -25.57 20.31 -1.58
N LEU A 83 -24.93 19.74 -2.61
CA LEU A 83 -25.01 20.25 -3.98
C LEU A 83 -26.43 20.17 -4.56
N SER A 84 -27.18 19.10 -4.25
CA SER A 84 -28.57 18.95 -4.70
C SER A 84 -29.52 20.05 -4.21
N ARG A 85 -29.18 20.69 -3.10
CA ARG A 85 -29.96 21.77 -2.47
C ARG A 85 -29.44 23.16 -2.82
N SER A 86 -28.39 23.25 -3.63
CA SER A 86 -27.81 24.53 -4.00
C SER A 86 -28.69 25.25 -5.00
N GLU A 87 -28.92 26.53 -4.76
CA GLU A 87 -29.59 27.42 -5.71
C GLU A 87 -28.66 27.82 -6.87
N ASN A 88 -27.36 27.49 -6.78
CA ASN A 88 -26.40 27.70 -7.83
C ASN A 88 -26.56 26.61 -8.91
N GLY A 89 -26.99 27.00 -10.11
CA GLY A 89 -27.19 26.09 -11.24
C GLY A 89 -25.95 25.26 -11.59
N ALA A 90 -24.75 25.80 -11.40
CA ALA A 90 -23.50 25.08 -11.64
C ALA A 90 -23.27 23.94 -10.62
N GLU A 91 -23.67 24.15 -9.36
CA GLU A 91 -23.57 23.15 -8.30
C GLU A 91 -24.62 22.05 -8.49
N ALA A 92 -25.83 22.40 -8.91
CA ALA A 92 -26.87 21.45 -9.29
C ALA A 92 -26.45 20.57 -10.48
N GLN A 93 -25.69 21.11 -11.44
CA GLN A 93 -25.15 20.33 -12.56
C GLN A 93 -24.02 19.39 -12.12
N ALA A 94 -23.12 19.86 -11.24
CA ALA A 94 -22.08 19.03 -10.64
C ALA A 94 -22.66 17.84 -9.85
N PHE A 95 -23.82 18.02 -9.21
CA PHE A 95 -24.54 16.98 -8.50
C PHE A 95 -24.86 15.76 -9.38
N HIS A 96 -25.23 15.93 -10.65
CA HIS A 96 -25.53 14.78 -11.53
C HIS A 96 -24.33 13.84 -11.71
N VAL A 97 -23.15 14.42 -11.94
CA VAL A 97 -21.90 13.68 -12.10
C VAL A 97 -21.49 12.99 -10.79
N LEU A 98 -21.62 13.68 -9.66
CA LEU A 98 -21.24 13.13 -8.36
C LEU A 98 -22.21 12.06 -7.86
N THR A 99 -23.50 12.19 -8.17
CA THR A 99 -24.52 11.17 -7.89
C THR A 99 -24.22 9.88 -8.62
N LEU A 100 -23.94 9.94 -9.92
CA LEU A 100 -23.54 8.76 -10.69
C LEU A 100 -22.24 8.16 -10.14
N THR A 101 -21.24 9.00 -9.87
CA THR A 101 -19.97 8.58 -9.29
C THR A 101 -20.17 7.79 -7.99
N TYR A 102 -20.97 8.33 -7.07
CA TYR A 102 -21.19 7.68 -5.77
C TYR A 102 -22.05 6.43 -5.91
N HIS A 103 -23.26 6.53 -6.47
CA HIS A 103 -24.24 5.45 -6.44
C HIS A 103 -23.92 4.30 -7.39
N LEU A 104 -23.37 4.57 -8.57
CA LEU A 104 -23.10 3.54 -9.55
C LEU A 104 -21.75 2.85 -9.31
N TYR A 105 -20.75 3.58 -8.81
CA TYR A 105 -19.38 3.08 -8.68
C TYR A 105 -18.90 2.95 -7.25
N LEU A 106 -18.91 4.03 -6.47
CA LEU A 106 -18.18 4.03 -5.19
C LEU A 106 -18.92 3.33 -4.05
N LYS A 107 -20.26 3.39 -4.04
CA LYS A 107 -21.10 2.75 -3.00
C LYS A 107 -20.90 1.23 -2.95
N ASN A 108 -20.70 0.61 -4.11
CA ASN A 108 -20.41 -0.83 -4.22
C ASN A 108 -18.91 -1.17 -4.06
N ASN A 109 -18.04 -0.15 -4.08
CA ASN A 109 -16.59 -0.27 -3.90
C ASN A 109 -16.13 0.20 -2.50
N LEU A 110 -17.06 0.27 -1.54
CA LEU A 110 -16.70 0.51 -0.14
C LEU A 110 -15.93 -0.70 0.36
N ILE A 111 -14.76 -0.45 0.95
CA ILE A 111 -13.99 -1.52 1.57
C ILE A 111 -14.64 -1.90 2.89
N ASP A 112 -14.63 -3.19 3.20
CA ASP A 112 -14.72 -3.66 4.57
C ASP A 112 -13.35 -3.48 5.22
N PRO A 113 -13.16 -2.48 6.09
CA PRO A 113 -11.85 -2.18 6.66
C PRO A 113 -11.34 -3.31 7.56
N GLU A 114 -12.25 -3.98 8.28
CA GLU A 114 -11.89 -5.04 9.21
C GLU A 114 -11.48 -6.29 8.44
N GLN A 115 -12.28 -6.72 7.47
CA GLN A 115 -11.95 -7.85 6.62
C GLN A 115 -10.63 -7.62 5.86
N ALA A 116 -10.46 -6.43 5.27
CA ALA A 116 -9.22 -6.07 4.59
C ALA A 116 -8.02 -6.14 5.54
N ALA A 117 -8.16 -5.68 6.79
CA ALA A 117 -7.09 -5.74 7.77
C ALA A 117 -6.75 -7.17 8.23
N ARG A 118 -7.77 -8.01 8.45
CA ARG A 118 -7.61 -9.43 8.77
C ARG A 118 -6.85 -10.18 7.68
N GLU A 119 -7.22 -9.96 6.41
CA GLU A 119 -6.51 -10.56 5.28
C GLU A 119 -5.02 -10.19 5.22
N GLN A 120 -4.65 -8.97 5.60
CA GLN A 120 -3.24 -8.56 5.66
C GLN A 120 -2.50 -9.16 6.86
N LEU A 121 -3.17 -9.29 8.01
CA LEU A 121 -2.60 -9.99 9.17
C LEU A 121 -2.36 -11.48 8.87
N GLU A 122 -3.29 -12.16 8.21
CA GLU A 122 -3.11 -13.57 7.85
C GLU A 122 -1.97 -13.76 6.84
N LYS A 123 -1.81 -12.83 5.87
CA LYS A 123 -0.65 -12.84 4.98
C LYS A 123 0.66 -12.69 5.75
N LEU A 124 0.72 -11.72 6.66
CA LEU A 124 1.91 -11.52 7.49
C LEU A 124 2.20 -12.73 8.38
N ARG A 125 1.17 -13.33 8.98
CA ARG A 125 1.28 -14.57 9.76
C ARG A 125 1.84 -15.71 8.94
N THR A 126 1.30 -15.95 7.75
CA THR A 126 1.75 -17.03 6.86
C THR A 126 3.22 -16.83 6.48
N THR A 127 3.62 -15.60 6.17
CA THR A 127 5.02 -15.25 5.89
C THR A 127 5.92 -15.54 7.10
N ILE A 128 5.53 -15.14 8.31
CA ILE A 128 6.31 -15.41 9.52
C ILE A 128 6.42 -16.92 9.76
N GLN A 129 5.31 -17.66 9.64
CA GLN A 129 5.28 -19.13 9.79
C GLN A 129 6.21 -19.86 8.82
N GLN A 130 6.32 -19.39 7.58
CA GLN A 130 7.24 -19.95 6.58
C GLN A 130 8.72 -19.73 6.94
N LEU A 131 9.02 -18.79 7.84
CA LEU A 131 10.38 -18.46 8.28
C LEU A 131 10.76 -19.10 9.61
N THR A 132 9.77 -19.50 10.42
CA THR A 132 9.97 -19.98 11.80
C THR A 132 10.72 -21.31 11.89
N GLU A 133 10.74 -22.13 10.82
CA GLU A 133 11.44 -23.43 10.84
C GLU A 133 12.97 -23.31 10.80
N ALA A 134 13.55 -22.13 10.54
CA ALA A 134 15.00 -21.95 10.39
C ALA A 134 15.58 -20.63 10.97
N SER A 135 14.76 -19.74 11.52
CA SER A 135 15.18 -18.38 11.89
C SER A 135 15.46 -18.22 13.40
N PRO A 136 16.62 -17.65 13.80
CA PRO A 136 16.90 -17.31 15.20
C PRO A 136 16.02 -16.18 15.75
N TYR A 137 15.21 -15.56 14.89
CA TYR A 137 14.35 -14.41 15.18
C TYR A 137 12.86 -14.78 15.29
N ALA A 138 12.54 -16.07 15.25
CA ALA A 138 11.18 -16.62 15.28
C ALA A 138 10.29 -15.99 16.38
N GLU A 139 10.71 -16.09 17.64
CA GLU A 139 9.93 -15.63 18.80
C GLU A 139 9.68 -14.12 18.78
N GLU A 140 10.66 -13.33 18.33
CA GLU A 140 10.56 -11.88 18.23
C GLU A 140 9.58 -11.47 17.11
N LEU A 141 9.59 -12.17 15.97
CA LEU A 141 8.66 -11.94 14.87
C LEU A 141 7.23 -12.34 15.24
N GLU A 142 7.04 -13.44 15.95
CA GLU A 142 5.75 -13.86 16.49
C GLU A 142 5.22 -12.83 17.50
N SER A 143 6.07 -12.36 18.42
CA SER A 143 5.72 -11.31 19.36
C SER A 143 5.29 -10.01 18.64
N ALA A 144 6.01 -9.60 17.60
CA ALA A 144 5.65 -8.45 16.79
C ALA A 144 4.27 -8.64 16.11
N LEU A 145 4.02 -9.83 15.54
CA LEU A 145 2.75 -10.17 14.92
C LEU A 145 1.59 -10.14 15.91
N GLU A 146 1.76 -10.69 17.12
CA GLU A 146 0.75 -10.66 18.17
C GLU A 146 0.40 -9.22 18.58
N GLN A 147 1.43 -8.39 18.80
CA GLN A 147 1.24 -6.98 19.13
C GLN A 147 0.51 -6.22 18.01
N LEU A 148 0.91 -6.43 16.74
CA LEU A 148 0.22 -5.85 15.59
C LEU A 148 -1.22 -6.33 15.49
N THR A 149 -1.47 -7.63 15.69
CA THR A 149 -2.81 -8.23 15.68
C THR A 149 -3.70 -7.60 16.73
N ARG A 150 -3.18 -7.39 17.95
CA ARG A 150 -3.92 -6.70 19.03
C ARG A 150 -4.25 -5.26 18.64
N VAL A 151 -3.26 -4.49 18.17
CA VAL A 151 -3.46 -3.07 17.78
C VAL A 151 -4.48 -2.93 16.64
N VAL A 152 -4.40 -3.78 15.62
CA VAL A 152 -5.35 -3.83 14.51
C VAL A 152 -6.74 -4.23 15.01
N GLY A 153 -6.84 -5.32 15.78
CA GLY A 153 -8.10 -5.82 16.31
C GLY A 153 -8.81 -4.82 17.22
N GLU A 154 -8.09 -4.09 18.06
CA GLU A 154 -8.65 -3.02 18.89
C GLU A 154 -9.18 -1.86 18.05
N HIS A 155 -8.44 -1.45 17.01
CA HIS A 155 -8.83 -0.32 16.17
C HIS A 155 -10.08 -0.62 15.35
N PHE A 156 -10.16 -1.80 14.71
CA PHE A 156 -11.28 -2.13 13.83
C PHE A 156 -12.56 -2.55 14.58
N LYS A 157 -12.52 -2.76 15.90
CA LYS A 157 -13.72 -2.84 16.75
C LYS A 157 -14.47 -1.51 16.87
N LEU A 158 -13.80 -0.39 16.58
CA LEU A 158 -14.40 0.95 16.66
C LEU A 158 -15.35 1.18 15.46
N SER A 159 -16.28 2.11 15.57
CA SER A 159 -17.11 2.48 14.42
C SER A 159 -16.29 3.20 13.34
N PRO A 160 -16.68 3.13 12.04
CA PRO A 160 -15.88 3.69 10.95
C PRO A 160 -15.51 5.17 11.12
N LYS A 161 -16.39 5.97 11.71
CA LYS A 161 -16.12 7.38 12.03
C LYS A 161 -15.00 7.52 13.07
N ILE A 162 -15.05 6.72 14.14
CA ILE A 162 -14.05 6.76 15.22
C ILE A 162 -12.71 6.20 14.72
N GLN A 163 -12.72 5.12 13.92
CA GLN A 163 -11.53 4.60 13.25
C GLN A 163 -10.82 5.73 12.48
N PHE A 164 -11.57 6.46 11.65
CA PHE A 164 -11.02 7.57 10.87
C PHE A 164 -10.48 8.73 11.74
N GLN A 165 -11.16 9.08 12.83
CA GLN A 165 -10.71 10.13 13.75
C GLN A 165 -9.43 9.76 14.50
N GLN A 166 -9.29 8.48 14.85
CA GLN A 166 -8.14 7.96 15.61
C GLN A 166 -7.02 7.42 14.71
N TYR A 167 -7.14 7.57 13.39
CA TYR A 167 -6.16 7.06 12.41
C TYR A 167 -4.71 7.42 12.74
N LYS A 168 -4.45 8.67 13.17
CA LYS A 168 -3.07 9.11 13.49
C LYS A 168 -2.47 8.36 14.68
N GLU A 169 -3.27 8.13 15.72
CA GLU A 169 -2.82 7.35 16.89
C GLU A 169 -2.66 5.87 16.55
N PHE A 170 -3.55 5.34 15.71
CA PHE A 170 -3.42 3.99 15.17
C PHE A 170 -2.13 3.81 14.35
N GLU A 171 -1.84 4.72 13.42
CA GLU A 171 -0.59 4.73 12.64
C GLU A 171 0.63 4.79 13.56
N LYS A 172 0.58 5.63 14.60
CA LYS A 172 1.67 5.75 15.58
C LYS A 172 1.89 4.44 16.35
N LYS A 173 0.82 3.78 16.79
CA LYS A 173 0.91 2.48 17.48
C LYS A 173 1.51 1.40 16.59
N LEU A 174 1.05 1.28 15.34
CA LEU A 174 1.63 0.33 14.37
C LEU A 174 3.12 0.57 14.15
N ARG A 175 3.51 1.83 13.92
CA ARG A 175 4.92 2.22 13.75
C ARG A 175 5.75 1.94 14.99
N SER A 176 5.18 2.13 16.18
CA SER A 176 5.85 1.84 17.46
C SER A 176 6.22 0.37 17.55
N VAL A 177 5.26 -0.54 17.29
CA VAL A 177 5.52 -1.98 17.29
C VAL A 177 6.61 -2.33 16.27
N CYS A 178 6.52 -1.86 15.02
CA CYS A 178 7.57 -2.14 14.03
C CYS A 178 8.94 -1.53 14.39
N SER A 179 8.98 -0.46 15.19
CA SER A 179 10.23 0.16 15.62
C SER A 179 10.88 -0.59 16.77
N GLU A 180 10.08 -1.17 17.65
CA GLU A 180 10.53 -2.03 18.76
C GLU A 180 11.26 -3.28 18.22
N TYR A 181 10.69 -3.91 17.19
CA TYR A 181 11.26 -5.10 16.54
C TYR A 181 12.11 -4.78 15.30
N LYS A 182 12.64 -3.55 15.20
CA LYS A 182 13.28 -3.07 13.98
C LYS A 182 14.48 -3.91 13.55
N SER A 183 15.38 -4.26 14.47
CA SER A 183 16.56 -5.08 14.16
C SER A 183 16.14 -6.41 13.55
N THR A 184 15.21 -7.09 14.21
CA THR A 184 14.63 -8.36 13.79
C THR A 184 13.97 -8.28 12.41
N ILE A 185 13.14 -7.26 12.18
CA ILE A 185 12.43 -7.05 10.91
C ILE A 185 13.41 -6.73 9.77
N GLU A 186 14.46 -5.96 10.05
CA GLU A 186 15.39 -5.48 9.02
C GLU A 186 16.52 -6.47 8.69
N ASN A 187 16.68 -7.53 9.48
CA ASN A 187 17.71 -8.56 9.28
C ASN A 187 17.44 -9.47 8.06
N ASP A 188 16.19 -9.57 7.60
CA ASP A 188 15.80 -10.39 6.46
C ASP A 188 14.98 -9.57 5.45
N ALA A 189 15.35 -9.62 4.17
CA ALA A 189 14.71 -8.83 3.13
C ALA A 189 13.25 -9.25 2.86
N PHE A 190 12.94 -10.54 3.00
CA PHE A 190 11.59 -11.07 2.83
C PHE A 190 10.69 -10.67 3.99
N VAL A 191 11.17 -10.76 5.24
CA VAL A 191 10.50 -10.23 6.44
C VAL A 191 10.23 -8.74 6.28
N LYS A 192 11.26 -7.97 5.94
CA LYS A 192 11.18 -6.52 5.76
C LYS A 192 10.14 -6.14 4.71
N SER A 193 10.13 -6.86 3.58
CA SER A 193 9.11 -6.73 2.55
C SER A 193 7.70 -6.98 3.09
N ALA A 194 7.50 -8.08 3.84
CA ALA A 194 6.19 -8.46 4.37
C ALA A 194 5.64 -7.42 5.35
N PHE A 195 6.46 -6.95 6.30
CA PHE A 195 6.06 -5.91 7.25
C PHE A 195 5.75 -4.57 6.57
N TYR A 196 6.54 -4.15 5.57
CA TYR A 196 6.23 -2.93 4.82
C TYR A 196 5.01 -3.09 3.91
N SER A 197 4.80 -4.27 3.31
CA SER A 197 3.57 -4.58 2.56
C SER A 197 2.34 -4.50 3.46
N PHE A 198 2.41 -5.07 4.66
CA PHE A 198 1.37 -4.99 5.66
C PHE A 198 1.07 -3.53 6.05
N LEU A 199 2.08 -2.75 6.43
CA LEU A 199 1.91 -1.34 6.79
C LEU A 199 1.33 -0.52 5.63
N ALA A 200 1.81 -0.74 4.41
CA ALA A 200 1.27 -0.10 3.21
C ALA A 200 -0.22 -0.41 3.03
N ALA A 201 -0.60 -1.68 3.12
CA ALA A 201 -1.96 -2.12 2.89
C ALA A 201 -2.92 -1.60 3.96
N ILE A 202 -2.54 -1.69 5.24
CA ILE A 202 -3.34 -1.19 6.36
C ILE A 202 -3.51 0.33 6.31
N LEU A 203 -2.44 1.09 6.05
CA LEU A 203 -2.54 2.55 6.00
C LEU A 203 -3.29 3.05 4.74
N ASN A 204 -3.28 2.28 3.64
CA ASN A 204 -4.08 2.55 2.45
C ASN A 204 -5.59 2.42 2.67
N ILE A 205 -6.03 1.69 3.70
CA ILE A 205 -7.46 1.64 4.09
C ILE A 205 -7.96 3.06 4.40
N PHE A 206 -7.10 3.86 5.05
CA PHE A 206 -7.46 5.18 5.56
C PHE A 206 -6.99 6.33 4.68
N THR A 207 -5.99 6.13 3.84
CA THR A 207 -5.37 7.19 3.04
C THR A 207 -5.15 6.74 1.61
N LEU A 208 -5.37 7.63 0.65
CA LEU A 208 -5.06 7.39 -0.77
C LEU A 208 -3.74 8.08 -1.16
N THR A 209 -2.77 8.19 -0.25
CA THR A 209 -1.60 9.11 -0.31
C THR A 209 -0.27 8.54 0.20
N ASP A 210 0.78 9.35 0.02
CA ASP A 210 2.23 9.21 0.19
C ASP A 210 2.80 8.24 1.23
N SER A 211 2.20 8.06 2.42
CA SER A 211 2.77 7.18 3.46
C SER A 211 2.67 5.71 3.04
N ALA A 212 1.49 5.32 2.57
CA ALA A 212 1.28 3.99 2.04
C ALA A 212 2.05 3.78 0.73
N GLU A 213 2.17 4.82 -0.11
CA GLU A 213 3.03 4.79 -1.30
C GLU A 213 4.51 4.58 -0.94
N THR A 214 4.99 5.22 0.12
CA THR A 214 6.36 5.05 0.62
C THR A 214 6.61 3.61 1.05
N TYR A 215 5.69 3.01 1.81
CA TYR A 215 5.79 1.62 2.22
C TYR A 215 5.66 0.64 1.03
N GLN A 216 4.80 0.95 0.04
CA GLN A 216 4.73 0.16 -1.19
C GLN A 216 6.04 0.21 -1.99
N ARG A 217 6.66 1.39 -2.13
CA ARG A 217 7.96 1.54 -2.81
C ARG A 217 9.04 0.74 -2.09
N LYS A 218 9.09 0.83 -0.75
CA LYS A 218 10.00 0.02 0.07
C LYS A 218 9.75 -1.48 -0.12
N SER A 219 8.50 -1.93 -0.04
CA SER A 219 8.17 -3.34 -0.21
C SER A 219 8.59 -3.87 -1.58
N ARG A 220 8.28 -3.15 -2.67
CA ARG A 220 8.73 -3.52 -4.03
C ARG A 220 10.25 -3.65 -4.11
N PHE A 221 10.98 -2.67 -3.59
CA PHE A 221 12.45 -2.72 -3.55
C PHE A 221 12.97 -3.98 -2.86
N PHE A 222 12.45 -4.32 -1.67
CA PHE A 222 12.92 -5.50 -0.95
C PHE A 222 12.52 -6.82 -1.61
N GLN A 223 11.34 -6.89 -2.25
CA GLN A 223 10.95 -8.05 -3.07
C GLN A 223 11.90 -8.25 -4.25
N GLU A 224 12.23 -7.17 -4.97
CA GLU A 224 13.15 -7.22 -6.10
C GLU A 224 14.54 -7.68 -5.65
N VAL A 225 15.06 -7.13 -4.56
CA VAL A 225 16.39 -7.51 -4.04
C VAL A 225 16.41 -8.96 -3.54
N SER A 226 15.36 -9.43 -2.85
CA SER A 226 15.30 -10.82 -2.35
C SER A 226 15.18 -11.85 -3.48
N LEU A 227 14.48 -11.51 -4.57
CA LEU A 227 14.39 -12.35 -5.76
C LEU A 227 15.69 -12.35 -6.56
N THR A 228 16.38 -11.20 -6.61
CA THR A 228 17.64 -11.07 -7.35
C THR A 228 18.75 -11.89 -6.70
N SER A 229 18.85 -11.92 -5.36
CA SER A 229 19.84 -12.72 -4.64
C SER A 229 19.64 -14.23 -4.80
N GLN A 230 18.41 -14.69 -5.04
CA GLN A 230 18.13 -16.10 -5.34
C GLN A 230 18.51 -16.46 -6.78
N ASN A 231 18.38 -15.52 -7.74
CA ASN A 231 18.68 -15.78 -9.14
C ASN A 231 20.18 -15.68 -9.49
N THR A 232 20.94 -14.74 -8.92
CA THR A 232 22.36 -14.54 -9.29
C THR A 232 23.30 -15.63 -8.78
N LEU A 233 22.95 -16.39 -7.74
CA LEU A 233 23.76 -17.50 -7.24
C LEU A 233 23.41 -18.85 -7.89
N SER A 234 22.26 -18.96 -8.55
CA SER A 234 21.83 -20.19 -9.22
C SER A 234 22.61 -20.48 -10.52
N GLU A 235 23.19 -19.45 -11.14
CA GLU A 235 24.05 -19.55 -12.33
C GLU A 235 25.54 -19.37 -12.01
N PHE A 236 25.90 -19.15 -10.74
CA PHE A 236 27.29 -18.92 -10.33
C PHE A 236 28.02 -20.24 -10.11
N ASN A 237 28.51 -20.82 -11.21
CA ASN A 237 29.48 -21.92 -11.13
C ASN A 237 30.84 -21.34 -10.74
N ILE A 238 31.31 -21.64 -9.52
CA ILE A 238 32.71 -21.41 -9.16
C ILE A 238 33.53 -22.39 -10.02
N PRO A 239 34.40 -21.92 -10.93
CA PRO A 239 35.29 -22.83 -11.64
C PRO A 239 36.15 -23.52 -10.59
N SER A 240 36.08 -24.84 -10.52
CA SER A 240 37.04 -25.65 -9.79
C SER A 240 38.38 -25.49 -10.51
N VAL A 241 39.13 -24.46 -10.15
CA VAL A 241 40.55 -24.36 -10.49
C VAL A 241 41.22 -25.34 -9.55
N GLU A 242 41.51 -26.55 -10.06
CA GLU A 242 42.58 -27.38 -9.50
C GLU A 242 43.87 -26.56 -9.63
N VAL A 243 44.24 -25.88 -8.55
CA VAL A 243 45.58 -25.34 -8.42
C VAL A 243 46.47 -26.55 -8.17
N GLU A 244 47.14 -27.01 -9.22
CA GLU A 244 48.28 -27.92 -9.09
C GLU A 244 49.20 -27.36 -8.00
N ASN A 245 49.41 -28.14 -6.94
CA ASN A 245 50.45 -27.88 -5.96
C ASN A 245 51.80 -27.94 -6.68
N ILE A 246 52.29 -26.79 -7.14
CA ILE A 246 53.69 -26.64 -7.52
C ILE A 246 54.47 -26.59 -6.20
N HIS A 247 54.87 -27.79 -5.75
CA HIS A 247 55.85 -27.98 -4.72
C HIS A 247 57.22 -27.81 -5.37
N ASP A 248 57.83 -26.63 -5.21
CA ASP A 248 59.28 -26.48 -5.42
C ASP A 248 59.92 -26.28 -4.04
N GLU A 249 60.60 -27.34 -3.60
CA GLU A 249 61.46 -27.40 -2.43
C GLU A 249 62.67 -26.46 -2.59
N SER A 250 62.87 -25.56 -1.63
CA SER A 250 64.22 -25.18 -1.20
C SER A 250 64.21 -24.45 0.14
N GLU A 251 64.13 -25.23 1.22
CA GLU A 251 64.90 -24.92 2.41
C GLU A 251 65.73 -26.17 2.76
N ALA A 252 67.02 -26.08 2.43
CA ALA A 252 68.02 -26.96 2.98
C ALA A 252 68.01 -26.82 4.51
N THR A 253 67.98 -27.93 5.26
CA THR A 253 68.97 -28.29 6.30
C THR A 253 68.68 -29.70 6.87
N LEU A 254 69.42 -30.68 6.34
CA LEU A 254 70.16 -31.80 6.97
C LEU A 254 69.62 -32.65 8.15
N PRO A 255 70.05 -33.95 8.22
CA PRO A 255 69.41 -35.00 9.01
C PRO A 255 69.83 -35.01 10.49
N ILE A 256 68.87 -35.37 11.35
CA ILE A 256 69.10 -35.73 12.75
C ILE A 256 69.79 -37.10 12.78
N GLN A 257 71.08 -37.12 13.13
CA GLN A 257 71.74 -38.32 13.63
C GLN A 257 71.57 -38.41 15.15
N THR A 258 70.97 -39.51 15.58
CA THR A 258 70.92 -39.98 16.96
C THR A 258 72.27 -40.59 17.35
N TYR A 259 72.81 -40.22 18.51
CA TYR A 259 73.63 -41.11 19.34
C TYR A 259 73.51 -40.75 20.82
N ASN A 260 73.12 -41.74 21.61
CA ASN A 260 73.14 -41.77 23.07
C ASN A 260 74.59 -41.85 23.59
N ALA A 261 74.86 -41.33 24.79
CA ALA A 261 75.42 -42.07 25.95
C ALA A 261 76.15 -41.15 26.95
N SER A 262 75.59 -41.08 28.17
CA SER A 262 76.25 -41.18 29.49
C SER A 262 77.72 -40.75 29.68
N GLY A 263 77.92 -39.82 30.63
CA GLY A 263 79.17 -39.47 31.27
C GLY A 263 79.04 -38.21 32.10
#